data_AF-A0A3B9KJ09-F1
#
_entry.id   AF-A0A3B9KJ09-F1
#
_cell.length_a   1.000
_cell.length_b   1.000
_cell.length_c   1.000
_cell.angle_alpha   90.00
_cell.angle_beta   90.00
_cell.angle_gamma   90.00
#
_symmetry.space_group_name_H-M   'P 1'
#
loop_
_entity.id
_entity.type
_entity.pdbx_description
1 polymer ?
#
loop_
_entity_poly.entity_id
_entity_poly.type
_entity_poly.pdbx_seq_one_letter_code
_entity_poly.pdbx_strand_id
1 'polypeptide(L)' 'MPLSERVYHCPCCLLVIDRDLNAARNIKALGLQSVGLSLEAPRLEAGE' A
#
# COMPACT_ATOMS: atom_id res chain seq x y z
N MET A 1 -10.83 -12.22 -3.69
CA MET A 1 -11.48 -11.35 -2.69
C MET A 1 -12.80 -10.84 -3.26
N PRO A 2 -13.95 -11.25 -2.70
CA PRO A 2 -15.26 -10.71 -3.08
C PRO A 2 -15.38 -9.21 -2.77
N LEU A 3 -16.22 -8.48 -3.51
CA LEU A 3 -16.43 -7.04 -3.28
C LEU A 3 -17.12 -6.72 -1.94
N SER A 4 -17.81 -7.69 -1.34
CA SER A 4 -18.39 -7.56 0.00
C SER A 4 -17.33 -7.57 1.10
N GLU A 5 -16.13 -8.11 0.85
CA GLU A 5 -15.05 -8.18 1.82
C GLU A 5 -14.30 -6.84 1.85
N ARG A 6 -14.37 -6.13 2.98
CA ARG A 6 -13.81 -4.78 3.11
C ARG A 6 -12.38 -4.76 3.64
N VAL A 7 -11.91 -5.86 4.24
CA VAL A 7 -10.57 -5.95 4.83
C VAL A 7 -9.69 -6.84 3.98
N TYR A 8 -8.60 -6.30 3.46
CA TYR A 8 -7.56 -7.04 2.76
C TYR A 8 -6.55 -7.60 3.76
N HIS A 9 -6.32 -8.92 3.71
CA HIS A 9 -5.28 -9.61 4.45
C HIS A 9 -4.17 -10.02 3.46
N CYS A 10 -3.00 -9.40 3.59
CA CYS A 10 -1.86 -9.76 2.76
C CYS A 10 -1.22 -11.07 3.27
N PRO A 11 -1.11 -12.12 2.43
CA PRO A 11 -0.50 -13.39 2.84
C PRO A 11 1.03 -13.31 2.96
N CYS A 12 1.65 -12.24 2.45
CA CYS A 12 3.11 -12.13 2.36
C CYS A 12 3.72 -11.28 3.49
N CYS A 13 3.07 -10.17 3.85
CA CYS A 13 3.63 -9.20 4.80
C CYS A 13 2.76 -8.96 6.03
N LEU A 14 1.70 -9.77 6.22
CA LEU A 14 0.77 -9.67 7.34
C LEU A 14 0.02 -8.32 7.43
N LEU A 15 0.05 -7.50 6.37
CA LEU A 15 -0.71 -6.26 6.30
C LEU A 15 -2.21 -6.58 6.35
N VAL A 16 -2.92 -5.93 7.28
CA VAL A 16 -4.39 -5.97 7.39
C VAL A 16 -4.91 -4.54 7.29
N ILE A 17 -5.66 -4.24 6.24
CA ILE A 17 -6.13 -2.87 5.95
C ILE A 17 -7.42 -2.89 5.12
N ASP A 18 -8.15 -1.78 5.08
CA ASP A 18 -9.26 -1.63 4.14
C ASP A 18 -8.80 -1.88 2.69
N ARG A 19 -9.56 -2.70 1.97
CA ARG A 19 -9.26 -3.13 0.59
C ARG A 19 -9.22 -1.95 -0.37
N ASP A 20 -10.16 -1.02 -0.27
CA ASP A 20 -10.26 0.09 -1.20
C ASP A 20 -9.09 1.07 -0.97
N LEU A 21 -8.67 1.23 0.28
CA LEU A 21 -7.42 1.93 0.62
C LEU A 21 -6.19 1.21 0.06
N ASN A 22 -6.11 -0.13 0.15
CA ASN A 22 -5.03 -0.91 -0.46
C ASN A 22 -4.99 -0.73 -1.98
N ALA A 23 -6.15 -0.79 -2.65
CA ALA A 23 -6.27 -0.56 -4.08
C ALA A 23 -5.84 0.86 -4.48
N ALA A 24 -6.26 1.88 -3.73
CA ALA A 24 -5.85 3.27 -3.98
C ALA A 24 -4.33 3.45 -3.88
N ARG A 25 -3.68 2.79 -2.90
CA ARG A 25 -2.21 2.78 -2.77
C ARG A 25 -1.54 2.12 -3.97
N ASN A 26 -2.04 0.97 -4.43
CA ASN A 26 -1.50 0.28 -5.61
C ASN A 26 -1.64 1.12 -6.89
N ILE A 27 -2.80 1.75 -7.11
CA ILE A 27 -3.04 2.64 -8.26
C ILE A 27 -2.07 3.82 -8.23
N LYS A 28 -1.92 4.48 -7.07
CA LYS A 28 -0.95 5.59 -6.91
C LYS A 28 0.47 5.13 -7.20
N ALA A 29 0.89 3.98 -6.67
CA ALA A 29 2.24 3.45 -6.88
C ALA A 29 2.52 3.17 -8.37
N LEU A 30 1.60 2.52 -9.08
CA LEU A 30 1.70 2.28 -10.53
C LEU A 30 1.73 3.58 -11.33
N GLY A 31 0.92 4.58 -10.94
CA GLY A 31 0.91 5.89 -11.60
C GLY A 31 2.20 6.68 -11.40
N LEU A 32 2.86 6.55 -10.24
CA LEU A 32 4.19 7.14 -10.03
C LEU A 32 5.26 6.38 -10.82
N GLN A 33 5.20 5.05 -10.82
CA GLN A 33 6.14 4.21 -11.55
C GLN A 33 6.13 4.50 -13.06
N SER A 34 4.94 4.75 -13.64
CA SER A 34 4.81 5.05 -15.07
C SER A 34 5.48 6.36 -15.49
N VAL A 35 5.75 7.27 -14.55
CA VAL A 35 6.48 8.54 -14.78
C VAL A 35 7.90 8.52 -14.19
N GLY A 36 8.41 7.34 -13.83
CA GLY A 36 9.78 7.19 -13.31
C GLY A 36 9.96 7.59 -11.84
N LEU A 37 8.88 7.66 -11.06
CA LEU A 37 8.90 7.96 -9.62
C LEU A 37 8.58 6.70 -8.78
N SER A 38 9.11 6.62 -7.56
CA SER A 38 8.87 5.53 -6.60
C SER A 38 8.32 6.06 -5.28
N LEU A 39 7.55 5.24 -4.56
CA LEU A 39 7.15 5.51 -3.19
C LEU A 39 8.26 5.00 -2.25
N GLU A 40 8.94 5.92 -1.58
CA GLU A 40 9.93 5.59 -0.56
C GLU A 40 9.29 5.53 0.83
N ALA A 41 9.80 4.64 1.67
CA ALA A 41 9.42 4.59 3.08
C ALA A 41 9.85 5.91 3.78
N PRO A 42 9.06 6.41 4.76
CA PRO A 42 9.50 7.53 5.57
C PRO A 42 10.86 7.23 6.23
N ARG A 43 11.73 8.23 6.28
CA ARG A 43 12.99 8.11 7.01
C ARG A 43 12.67 8.02 8.50
N LEU A 44 13.09 6.92 9.13
CA LEU A 44 13.08 6.80 10.59
C LEU A 44 14.29 7.58 11.10
N GLU A 45 14.04 8.72 11.74
CA GLU A 45 15.06 9.39 12.55
C GLU A 45 15.25 8.54 13.81
N ALA A 46 16.49 8.13 14.10
CA ALA A 46 16.79 7.44 15.35
C ALA A 46 16.49 8.41 16.51
N GLY A 47 15.54 8.05 17.37
CA GLY A 47 15.26 8.82 18.58
C GLY A 47 16.46 8.77 19.52
N GLU A 48 16.81 9.94 20.08
CA GLU A 48 17.74 10.09 21.23
C GLU A 48 17.21 9.38 22.49
#